data_AF-A0A8C9UUN1-F1
#
_entry.id   AF-A0A8C9UUN1-F1
#
_cell.length_a   1.000
_cell.length_b   1.000
_cell.length_c   1.000
_cell.angle_alpha   90.00
_cell.angle_beta   90.00
_cell.angle_gamma   90.00
#
_symmetry.space_group_name_H-M   'P 1'
#
loop_
_entity.id
_entity.type
_entity.pdbx_description
1 polymer ?
#
loop_
_entity_poly.entity_id
_entity_poly.type
_entity_poly.pdbx_seq_one_letter_code
_entity_poly.pdbx_strand_id
1 'polypeptide(L)'
;MDLVLTTWPEDDIFRQTISLLIVTNLGVYILYFFCATLSYYFVYDHSLMKHPQFLKNQVYQEIKFTVQSLPWISIPTIALFLLELRGYSKLYDNIGEFPSGWFHLIVTVISFLLGLHQRLVYNLPYHIYPFIFPLHKVVYLGLYLLVNIWTISIHDGDFHVPQILKPLINGSAYHTDHHMFFDYNYGQYFTLWDRIGGLFQNLFSFERKGPLSYVKKMAEEKCNSPAENGCKNEKLCNGEFTKTK
;
A
#
# COMPACT_ATOMS: atom_id res chain seq x y z
N MET A 1 3.42 49.45 -13.13
CA MET A 1 4.33 48.70 -12.25
C MET A 1 4.09 47.24 -12.59
N ASP A 2 4.66 46.80 -13.70
CA ASP A 2 4.49 45.45 -14.21
C ASP A 2 5.35 44.52 -13.36
N LEU A 3 4.67 43.63 -12.63
CA LEU A 3 5.33 42.60 -11.86
C LEU A 3 6.07 41.67 -12.82
N VAL A 4 7.40 41.75 -12.78
CA VAL A 4 8.31 40.75 -13.31
C VAL A 4 8.01 39.42 -12.62
N LEU A 5 7.12 38.61 -13.18
CA LEU A 5 6.84 37.27 -12.68
C LEU A 5 6.70 36.30 -13.85
N THR A 6 7.79 35.55 -14.05
CA THR A 6 8.00 34.37 -14.91
C THR A 6 8.58 34.64 -16.31
N THR A 7 9.84 34.24 -16.49
CA THR A 7 10.53 34.21 -17.80
C THR A 7 10.20 32.93 -18.59
N TRP A 8 9.48 31.98 -18.01
CA TRP A 8 9.22 30.64 -18.59
C TRP A 8 7.74 30.50 -19.00
N PRO A 9 7.46 30.07 -20.25
CA PRO A 9 6.10 29.77 -20.72
C PRO A 9 5.39 28.70 -19.90
N GLU A 10 4.05 28.72 -19.88
CA GLU A 10 3.26 27.80 -19.07
C GLU A 10 3.35 26.33 -19.51
N ASP A 11 3.55 26.11 -20.81
CA ASP A 11 3.65 24.82 -21.50
C ASP A 11 5.09 24.24 -21.53
N ASP A 12 6.05 25.01 -21.02
CA ASP A 12 7.44 24.58 -20.90
C ASP A 12 7.55 23.33 -20.01
N ILE A 13 8.22 22.31 -20.54
CA ILE A 13 8.32 21.00 -19.90
C ILE A 13 9.13 21.06 -18.61
N PHE A 14 10.16 21.90 -18.54
CA PHE A 14 10.98 22.06 -17.34
C PHE A 14 10.18 22.79 -16.26
N ARG A 15 9.44 23.84 -16.62
CA ARG A 15 8.52 24.56 -15.70
C ARG A 15 7.51 23.60 -15.09
N GLN A 16 6.84 22.82 -15.94
CA GLN A 16 5.83 21.86 -15.51
C GLN A 16 6.44 20.79 -14.60
N THR A 17 7.59 20.24 -14.98
CA THR A 17 8.27 19.19 -14.20
C THR A 17 8.72 19.70 -12.83
N ILE A 18 9.33 20.88 -12.76
CA ILE A 18 9.75 21.50 -11.48
C ILE A 18 8.53 21.82 -10.62
N SER A 19 7.48 22.38 -11.21
CA SER A 19 6.25 22.70 -10.49
C SER A 19 5.60 21.44 -9.93
N LEU A 20 5.50 20.38 -10.74
CA LEU A 20 4.98 19.08 -10.30
C LEU A 20 5.85 18.46 -9.21
N LEU A 21 7.19 18.52 -9.33
CA LEU A 21 8.10 18.05 -8.28
C LEU A 21 7.82 18.73 -6.95
N ILE A 22 7.74 20.07 -6.93
CA ILE A 22 7.54 20.85 -5.71
C ILE A 22 6.16 20.58 -5.12
N VAL A 23 5.10 20.75 -5.93
CA VAL A 23 3.71 20.63 -5.46
C VAL A 23 3.41 19.22 -5.01
N THR A 24 3.83 18.20 -5.78
CA THR A 24 3.59 16.79 -5.42
C THR A 24 4.31 16.42 -4.13
N ASN A 25 5.59 16.78 -3.98
CA ASN A 25 6.32 16.46 -2.76
C ASN A 25 5.75 17.18 -1.54
N LEU A 26 5.45 18.48 -1.64
CA LEU A 26 4.82 19.22 -0.54
C LEU A 26 3.46 18.62 -0.18
N GLY A 27 2.63 18.32 -1.17
CA GLY A 27 1.32 17.70 -0.96
C GLY A 27 1.42 16.34 -0.28
N VAL A 28 2.33 15.47 -0.74
CA VAL A 28 2.58 14.15 -0.15
C VAL A 28 3.10 14.28 1.28
N TYR A 29 4.03 15.20 1.55
CA TYR A 29 4.51 15.43 2.93
C TYR A 29 3.39 15.90 3.86
N ILE A 30 2.59 16.89 3.44
CA ILE A 30 1.49 17.41 4.24
C ILE A 30 0.48 16.30 4.50
N LEU A 31 0.05 15.59 3.47
CA LEU A 31 -0.93 14.52 3.59
C LEU A 31 -0.41 13.38 4.47
N TYR A 32 0.82 12.93 4.21
CA TYR A 32 1.45 11.84 4.96
C TYR A 32 1.59 12.20 6.43
N PHE A 33 2.24 13.32 6.75
CA PHE A 33 2.47 13.68 8.15
C PHE A 33 1.18 14.04 8.88
N PHE A 34 0.20 14.65 8.21
CA PHE A 34 -1.10 14.90 8.82
C PHE A 34 -1.81 13.59 9.20
N CYS A 35 -1.99 12.69 8.23
CA CYS A 35 -2.69 11.42 8.46
C CYS A 35 -1.90 10.47 9.38
N ALA A 36 -0.58 10.38 9.22
CA ALA A 36 0.28 9.56 10.06
C ALA A 36 0.32 10.08 11.51
N THR A 37 0.30 11.40 11.72
CA THR A 37 0.22 11.96 13.08
C THR A 37 -1.12 11.62 13.74
N LEU A 38 -2.24 11.79 13.01
CA LEU A 38 -3.55 11.40 13.53
C LEU A 38 -3.62 9.91 13.84
N SER A 39 -3.14 9.07 12.92
CA SER A 39 -3.11 7.62 13.13
C SER A 39 -2.23 7.25 14.33
N TYR A 40 -1.03 7.83 14.43
CA TYR A 40 -0.11 7.58 15.54
C TYR A 40 -0.75 7.90 16.90
N TYR A 41 -1.48 9.00 17.03
CA TYR A 41 -2.09 9.37 18.32
C TYR A 41 -3.41 8.66 18.63
N PHE A 42 -4.23 8.35 17.61
CA PHE A 42 -5.60 7.88 17.83
C PHE A 42 -5.84 6.40 17.51
N VAL A 43 -5.01 5.78 16.66
CA VAL A 43 -5.25 4.42 16.13
C VAL A 43 -4.10 3.47 16.44
N TYR A 44 -2.85 3.93 16.34
CA TYR A 44 -1.66 3.10 16.48
C TYR A 44 -1.58 2.35 17.81
N ASP A 45 -1.35 1.03 17.75
CA ASP A 45 -1.15 0.19 18.94
C ASP A 45 0.25 0.39 19.53
N HIS A 46 0.35 1.31 20.49
CA HIS A 46 1.59 1.60 21.22
C HIS A 46 2.11 0.39 22.03
N SER A 47 1.33 -0.67 22.24
CA SER A 47 1.81 -1.89 22.88
C SER A 47 2.90 -2.59 22.06
N LEU A 48 2.91 -2.39 20.73
CA LEU A 48 3.93 -2.90 19.81
C LEU A 48 5.34 -2.37 20.14
N MET A 49 5.45 -1.17 20.72
CA MET A 49 6.73 -0.57 21.12
C MET A 49 7.43 -1.33 22.26
N LYS A 50 6.71 -2.21 22.96
CA LYS A 50 7.26 -3.07 24.01
C LYS A 50 7.81 -4.39 23.48
N HIS A 51 7.62 -4.67 22.19
CA HIS A 51 8.02 -5.93 21.59
C HIS A 51 9.57 -6.05 21.55
N PRO A 52 10.15 -7.24 21.82
CA PRO A 52 11.61 -7.41 21.83
C PRO A 52 12.32 -7.08 20.51
N GLN A 53 11.59 -7.09 19.39
CA GLN A 53 12.11 -6.73 18.06
C GLN A 53 11.91 -5.25 17.70
N PHE A 54 11.29 -4.45 18.57
CA PHE A 54 11.13 -3.02 18.34
C PHE A 54 12.51 -2.34 18.40
N LEU A 55 12.85 -1.61 17.34
CA LEU A 55 14.17 -1.03 17.19
C LEU A 55 14.37 0.20 18.09
N LYS A 56 15.61 0.42 18.52
CA LYS A 56 15.95 1.64 19.26
C LYS A 56 15.76 2.86 18.35
N ASN A 57 15.01 3.85 18.82
CA ASN A 57 14.63 5.05 18.06
C ASN A 57 13.88 4.74 16.76
N GLN A 58 13.11 3.65 16.72
CA GLN A 58 12.40 3.21 15.50
C GLN A 58 11.54 4.32 14.89
N VAL A 59 10.77 5.06 15.70
CA VAL A 59 9.94 6.19 15.21
C VAL A 59 10.77 7.24 14.47
N TYR A 60 11.95 7.59 15.00
CA TYR A 60 12.86 8.52 14.31
C TYR A 60 13.41 7.92 13.02
N GLN A 61 13.75 6.63 13.01
CA GLN A 61 14.23 5.96 11.81
C GLN A 61 13.14 5.94 10.72
N GLU A 62 11.89 5.63 11.08
CA GLU A 62 10.75 5.65 10.16
C GLU A 62 10.54 7.05 9.57
N ILE A 63 10.50 8.09 10.40
CA ILE A 63 10.40 9.49 9.93
C ILE A 63 11.55 9.83 8.99
N LYS A 64 12.79 9.48 9.36
CA LYS A 64 13.98 9.73 8.52
C LYS A 64 13.87 9.01 7.18
N PHE A 65 13.48 7.73 7.16
CA PHE A 65 13.31 6.97 5.93
C PHE A 65 12.20 7.54 5.06
N THR A 66 11.09 7.98 5.64
CA THR A 66 10.03 8.67 4.90
C THR A 66 10.55 9.95 4.24
N VAL A 67 11.20 10.84 5.00
CA VAL A 67 11.72 12.10 4.47
C VAL A 67 12.79 11.88 3.38
N GLN A 68 13.59 10.82 3.51
CA GLN A 68 14.60 10.51 2.51
C GLN A 68 14.01 9.85 1.27
N SER A 69 12.98 9.01 1.41
CA SER A 69 12.47 8.19 0.31
C SER A 69 11.38 8.87 -0.53
N LEU A 70 10.50 9.68 0.08
CA LEU A 70 9.38 10.34 -0.61
C LEU A 70 9.78 11.08 -1.90
N PRO A 71 10.88 11.87 -1.94
CA PRO A 71 11.32 12.54 -3.15
C PRO A 71 11.67 11.59 -4.28
N TRP A 72 12.33 10.47 -3.97
CA TRP A 72 12.76 9.50 -4.98
C TRP A 72 11.57 8.71 -5.54
N ILE A 73 10.67 8.25 -4.67
CA ILE A 73 9.49 7.48 -5.11
C ILE A 73 8.48 8.36 -5.86
N SER A 74 8.54 9.69 -5.68
CA SER A 74 7.66 10.62 -6.40
C SER A 74 8.02 10.76 -7.88
N ILE A 75 9.27 10.47 -8.28
CA ILE A 75 9.75 10.70 -9.65
C ILE A 75 8.92 9.94 -10.71
N PRO A 76 8.68 8.61 -10.57
CA PRO A 76 7.81 7.89 -11.50
C PRO A 76 6.39 8.45 -11.54
N THR A 77 5.83 8.84 -10.38
CA THR A 77 4.49 9.43 -10.29
C THR A 77 4.42 10.78 -11.01
N ILE A 78 5.44 11.62 -10.86
CA ILE A 78 5.54 12.92 -11.54
C ILE A 78 5.63 12.75 -13.05
N ALA A 79 6.34 11.72 -13.53
CA ALA A 79 6.37 11.39 -14.95
C ALA A 79 4.96 11.07 -15.47
N LEU A 80 4.17 10.32 -14.70
CA LEU A 80 2.76 10.05 -15.04
C LEU A 80 1.92 11.33 -15.01
N PHE A 81 2.03 12.17 -13.97
CA PHE A 81 1.31 13.44 -13.91
C PHE A 81 1.66 14.38 -15.06
N LEU A 82 2.92 14.39 -15.51
CA LEU A 82 3.31 15.16 -16.68
C LEU A 82 2.63 14.66 -17.96
N LEU A 83 2.50 13.33 -18.12
CA LEU A 83 1.73 12.74 -19.22
C LEU A 83 0.24 13.07 -19.10
N GLU A 84 -0.32 13.06 -17.89
CA GLU A 84 -1.71 13.46 -17.65
C GLU A 84 -1.94 14.92 -18.05
N LEU A 85 -1.07 15.86 -17.62
CA LEU A 85 -1.14 17.28 -17.98
C LEU A 85 -1.02 17.52 -19.49
N ARG A 86 -0.30 16.65 -20.21
CA ARG A 86 -0.15 16.72 -21.67
C ARG A 86 -1.27 16.03 -22.45
N GLY A 87 -2.30 15.53 -21.75
CA GLY A 87 -3.49 14.97 -22.38
C GLY A 87 -3.38 13.51 -22.81
N TYR A 88 -2.37 12.76 -22.32
CA TYR A 88 -2.25 11.33 -22.62
C TYR A 88 -3.18 10.44 -21.77
N SER A 89 -3.83 11.02 -20.76
CA SER A 89 -4.81 10.31 -19.93
C SER A 89 -6.23 10.44 -20.50
N LYS A 90 -7.09 9.47 -20.18
CA LYS A 90 -8.52 9.43 -20.54
C LYS A 90 -9.38 10.09 -19.46
N LEU A 91 -8.84 11.10 -18.77
CA LEU A 91 -9.55 11.83 -17.74
C LEU A 91 -10.54 12.82 -18.35
N TYR A 92 -11.81 12.73 -17.94
CA TYR A 92 -12.89 13.56 -18.47
C TYR A 92 -13.52 14.48 -17.39
N ASP A 93 -14.07 15.61 -17.84
CA ASP A 93 -14.67 16.63 -16.96
C ASP A 93 -16.20 16.49 -16.80
N ASN A 94 -16.89 15.96 -17.81
CA ASN A 94 -18.34 15.91 -17.83
C ASN A 94 -18.85 14.49 -17.60
N ILE A 95 -19.72 14.28 -16.61
CA ILE A 95 -20.29 12.97 -16.26
C ILE A 95 -21.24 12.45 -17.36
N GLY A 96 -21.80 13.34 -18.17
CA GLY A 96 -22.86 13.02 -19.15
C GLY A 96 -24.26 13.13 -18.56
N GLU A 97 -25.28 12.82 -19.36
CA GLU A 97 -26.68 12.91 -18.94
C GLU A 97 -27.08 11.76 -18.01
N PHE A 98 -28.06 12.03 -17.13
CA PHE A 98 -28.65 11.00 -16.29
C PHE A 98 -29.67 10.17 -17.11
N PRO A 99 -29.71 8.83 -16.98
CA PRO A 99 -29.00 7.99 -16.00
C PRO A 99 -27.68 7.38 -16.48
N SER A 100 -27.41 7.38 -17.79
CA SER A 100 -26.30 6.62 -18.39
C SER A 100 -24.92 7.10 -17.93
N GLY A 101 -24.70 8.41 -17.85
CA GLY A 101 -23.44 9.00 -17.41
C GLY A 101 -23.11 8.67 -15.95
N TRP A 102 -24.12 8.75 -15.08
CA TRP A 102 -23.98 8.40 -13.66
C TRP A 102 -23.77 6.90 -13.45
N PHE A 103 -24.46 6.06 -14.22
CA PHE A 103 -24.22 4.62 -14.20
C PHE A 103 -22.79 4.28 -14.62
N HIS A 104 -22.31 4.88 -15.72
CA HIS A 104 -20.93 4.73 -16.15
C HIS A 104 -19.95 5.17 -15.06
N LEU A 105 -20.19 6.34 -14.42
CA LEU A 105 -19.36 6.81 -13.32
C LEU A 105 -19.27 5.79 -12.18
N ILE A 106 -20.41 5.27 -11.70
CA ILE A 106 -20.45 4.26 -10.64
C ILE A 106 -19.67 3.01 -11.04
N VAL A 107 -19.86 2.52 -12.27
CA VAL A 107 -19.12 1.35 -12.79
C VAL A 107 -17.62 1.63 -12.80
N THR A 108 -17.17 2.81 -13.24
CA THR A 108 -15.74 3.15 -13.25
C THR A 108 -15.15 3.25 -11.84
N VAL A 109 -15.90 3.77 -10.85
CA VAL A 109 -15.47 3.83 -9.45
C VAL A 109 -15.35 2.42 -8.86
N ILE A 110 -16.35 1.56 -9.07
CA ILE A 110 -16.32 0.18 -8.61
C ILE A 110 -15.17 -0.58 -9.26
N SER A 111 -14.93 -0.37 -10.57
CA SER A 111 -13.83 -1.00 -11.29
C SER A 111 -12.46 -0.58 -10.75
N PHE A 112 -12.30 0.71 -10.42
CA PHE A 112 -11.11 1.22 -9.77
C PHE A 112 -10.90 0.60 -8.38
N LEU A 113 -11.91 0.65 -7.51
CA LEU A 113 -11.83 0.16 -6.12
C LEU A 113 -11.64 -1.35 -6.03
N LEU A 114 -12.32 -2.11 -6.88
CA LEU A 114 -12.13 -3.55 -6.92
C LEU A 114 -10.81 -3.91 -7.58
N GLY A 115 -10.06 -3.00 -8.20
CA GLY A 115 -8.80 -3.35 -8.84
C GLY A 115 -8.96 -4.43 -9.91
N LEU A 116 -10.10 -4.46 -10.62
CA LEU A 116 -10.39 -5.44 -11.69
C LEU A 116 -9.25 -5.52 -12.71
N HIS A 117 -8.48 -4.44 -12.84
CA HIS A 117 -7.33 -4.32 -13.74
C HIS A 117 -5.99 -4.77 -13.14
N GLN A 118 -5.81 -4.73 -11.81
CA GLN A 118 -4.57 -5.19 -11.15
C GLN A 118 -4.36 -6.70 -11.36
N ARG A 119 -5.44 -7.46 -11.58
CA ARG A 119 -5.37 -8.87 -11.99
C ARG A 119 -4.97 -9.08 -13.46
N LEU A 120 -5.28 -8.13 -14.35
CA LEU A 120 -4.98 -8.25 -15.78
C LEU A 120 -3.56 -7.79 -16.11
N VAL A 121 -2.99 -6.89 -15.31
CA VAL A 121 -1.65 -6.35 -15.51
C VAL A 121 -0.90 -6.29 -14.17
N TYR A 122 0.03 -7.23 -13.99
CA TYR A 122 0.96 -7.37 -12.85
C TYR A 122 1.20 -6.10 -12.03
N ASN A 123 0.52 -5.96 -10.89
CA ASN A 123 0.80 -4.98 -9.82
C ASN A 123 1.08 -3.54 -10.32
N LEU A 124 0.39 -3.12 -11.39
CA LEU A 124 0.61 -1.80 -11.93
C LEU A 124 0.14 -0.73 -10.94
N PRO A 125 0.89 0.38 -10.77
CA PRO A 125 0.46 1.49 -9.94
C PRO A 125 -0.94 1.96 -10.35
N TYR A 126 -1.81 2.26 -9.37
CA TYR A 126 -3.18 2.73 -9.61
C TYR A 126 -3.25 3.99 -10.49
N HIS A 127 -2.14 4.75 -10.56
CA HIS A 127 -1.94 5.87 -11.47
C HIS A 127 -1.97 5.51 -12.96
N ILE A 128 -1.81 4.24 -13.34
CA ILE A 128 -1.94 3.82 -14.75
C ILE A 128 -3.40 3.68 -15.17
N TYR A 129 -4.33 3.50 -14.22
CA TYR A 129 -5.76 3.35 -14.52
C TYR A 129 -6.31 4.41 -15.49
N PRO A 130 -6.12 5.73 -15.26
CA PRO A 130 -6.67 6.76 -16.15
C PRO A 130 -6.08 6.76 -17.56
N PHE A 131 -4.98 6.06 -17.82
CA PHE A 131 -4.42 5.91 -19.18
C PHE A 131 -5.11 4.79 -19.96
N ILE A 132 -5.61 3.78 -19.26
CA ILE A 132 -6.26 2.62 -19.89
C ILE A 132 -7.77 2.83 -19.96
N PHE A 133 -8.38 3.29 -18.87
CA PHE A 133 -9.83 3.44 -18.72
C PHE A 133 -10.23 4.90 -18.46
N PRO A 134 -11.38 5.33 -19.01
CA PRO A 134 -11.89 6.67 -18.75
C PRO A 134 -12.27 6.82 -17.28
N LEU A 135 -11.92 7.95 -16.67
CA LEU A 135 -12.26 8.27 -15.29
C LEU A 135 -12.55 9.77 -15.14
N HIS A 136 -13.54 10.10 -14.32
CA HIS A 136 -13.89 11.49 -14.07
C HIS A 136 -12.82 12.18 -13.22
N LYS A 137 -12.34 13.36 -13.62
CA LYS A 137 -11.20 14.05 -12.99
C LYS A 137 -11.36 14.26 -11.48
N VAL A 138 -12.50 14.79 -11.05
CA VAL A 138 -12.76 15.07 -9.62
C VAL A 138 -12.81 13.77 -8.81
N VAL A 139 -13.34 12.71 -9.42
CA VAL A 139 -13.45 11.40 -8.75
C VAL A 139 -12.09 10.73 -8.68
N TYR A 140 -11.26 10.84 -9.72
CA TYR A 140 -9.87 10.41 -9.68
C TYR A 140 -9.10 11.11 -8.55
N LEU A 141 -9.24 12.43 -8.40
CA LEU A 141 -8.59 13.17 -7.32
C LEU A 141 -9.08 12.74 -5.93
N GLY A 142 -10.39 12.54 -5.77
CA GLY A 142 -10.96 12.03 -4.52
C GLY A 142 -10.48 10.63 -4.18
N LEU A 143 -10.49 9.72 -5.17
CA LEU A 143 -9.96 8.36 -5.03
C LEU A 143 -8.47 8.39 -4.69
N TYR A 144 -7.68 9.24 -5.33
CA TYR A 144 -6.25 9.42 -5.02
C TYR A 144 -6.03 9.76 -3.54
N LEU A 145 -6.79 10.71 -2.98
CA LEU A 145 -6.71 11.04 -1.56
C LEU A 145 -7.09 9.84 -0.68
N LEU A 146 -8.16 9.13 -1.02
CA LEU A 146 -8.60 7.94 -0.29
C LEU A 146 -7.55 6.81 -0.32
N VAL A 147 -6.90 6.57 -1.47
CA VAL A 147 -5.82 5.58 -1.61
C VAL A 147 -4.66 5.93 -0.68
N ASN A 148 -4.28 7.20 -0.61
CA ASN A 148 -3.18 7.64 0.25
C ASN A 148 -3.53 7.50 1.74
N ILE A 149 -4.73 7.90 2.15
CA ILE A 149 -5.21 7.70 3.53
C ILE A 149 -5.22 6.21 3.88
N TRP A 150 -5.76 5.38 2.98
CA TRP A 150 -5.77 3.92 3.15
C TRP A 150 -4.37 3.34 3.32
N THR A 151 -3.45 3.73 2.44
CA THR A 151 -2.06 3.27 2.46
C THR A 151 -1.37 3.60 3.78
N ILE A 152 -1.66 4.77 4.36
CA ILE A 152 -1.12 5.12 5.69
C ILE A 152 -1.79 4.28 6.79
N SER A 153 -3.11 4.08 6.70
CA SER A 153 -3.86 3.35 7.72
C SER A 153 -3.44 1.88 7.85
N ILE A 154 -3.12 1.17 6.76
CA ILE A 154 -2.73 -0.25 6.85
C ILE A 154 -1.38 -0.48 7.56
N HIS A 155 -0.61 0.58 7.86
CA HIS A 155 0.65 0.51 8.60
C HIS A 155 0.52 0.92 10.09
N ASP A 156 -0.69 1.17 10.59
CA ASP A 156 -0.91 1.59 11.98
C ASP A 156 -0.73 0.46 13.02
N GLY A 157 -0.65 -0.80 12.58
CA GLY A 157 -0.53 -1.95 13.48
C GLY A 157 -1.79 -2.23 14.29
N ASP A 158 -2.92 -1.56 13.98
CA ASP A 158 -4.22 -1.84 14.57
C ASP A 158 -4.91 -2.99 13.82
N PHE A 159 -5.02 -4.13 14.49
CA PHE A 159 -5.61 -5.33 13.90
C PHE A 159 -7.10 -5.48 14.21
N HIS A 160 -7.74 -4.47 14.79
CA HIS A 160 -9.16 -4.52 15.17
C HIS A 160 -10.08 -4.20 13.98
N VAL A 161 -10.42 -5.24 13.21
CA VAL A 161 -11.44 -5.16 12.16
C VAL A 161 -12.73 -5.86 12.65
N PRO A 162 -13.93 -5.27 12.44
CA PRO A 162 -15.19 -5.94 12.74
C PRO A 162 -15.26 -7.34 12.12
N GLN A 163 -15.78 -8.33 12.84
CA GLN A 163 -15.74 -9.75 12.42
C GLN A 163 -16.35 -10.01 11.03
N ILE A 164 -17.37 -9.24 10.65
CA ILE A 164 -18.04 -9.34 9.35
C ILE A 164 -17.12 -8.86 8.21
N LEU A 165 -16.30 -7.85 8.48
CA LEU A 165 -15.40 -7.23 7.49
C LEU A 165 -14.03 -7.90 7.44
N LYS A 166 -13.63 -8.57 8.52
CA LYS A 166 -12.37 -9.30 8.61
C LYS A 166 -12.08 -10.21 7.42
N PRO A 167 -12.99 -11.05 6.91
CA PRO A 167 -12.68 -11.87 5.75
C PRO A 167 -12.60 -11.08 4.44
N LEU A 168 -13.16 -9.87 4.36
CA LEU A 168 -13.31 -9.11 3.11
C LEU A 168 -12.21 -8.07 2.91
N ILE A 169 -11.79 -7.38 3.98
CA ILE A 169 -10.90 -6.23 3.94
C ILE A 169 -9.44 -6.65 4.15
N ASN A 170 -8.54 -6.14 3.30
CA ASN A 170 -7.09 -6.28 3.49
C ASN A 170 -6.56 -5.15 4.40
N GLY A 171 -6.84 -5.25 5.70
CA GLY A 171 -6.41 -4.26 6.70
C GLY A 171 -4.97 -4.47 7.20
N SER A 172 -4.59 -3.76 8.28
CA SER A 172 -3.20 -3.76 8.77
C SER A 172 -2.63 -5.13 9.10
N ALA A 173 -3.46 -6.06 9.60
CA ALA A 173 -3.03 -7.42 9.92
C ALA A 173 -2.53 -8.19 8.67
N TYR A 174 -3.35 -8.26 7.63
CA TYR A 174 -3.02 -8.99 6.41
C TYR A 174 -1.88 -8.31 5.63
N HIS A 175 -1.82 -6.98 5.67
CA HIS A 175 -0.73 -6.21 5.10
C HIS A 175 0.61 -6.45 5.84
N THR A 176 0.57 -6.57 7.17
CA THR A 176 1.73 -6.97 7.97
C THR A 176 2.20 -8.36 7.57
N ASP A 177 1.28 -9.32 7.43
CA ASP A 177 1.61 -10.68 6.99
C ASP A 177 2.27 -10.70 5.60
N HIS A 178 1.77 -9.88 4.68
CA HIS A 178 2.38 -9.69 3.37
C HIS A 178 3.85 -9.24 3.47
N HIS A 179 4.17 -8.25 4.31
CA HIS A 179 5.55 -7.80 4.49
C HIS A 179 6.46 -8.80 5.20
N MET A 180 5.89 -9.75 5.95
CA MET A 180 6.67 -10.77 6.64
C MET A 180 6.99 -11.97 5.75
N PHE A 181 6.06 -12.35 4.86
CA PHE A 181 6.17 -13.58 4.06
C PHE A 181 6.34 -13.34 2.56
N PHE A 182 6.02 -12.16 2.05
CA PHE A 182 6.09 -11.75 0.64
C PHE A 182 5.28 -12.57 -0.37
N ASP A 183 4.75 -13.74 -0.02
CA ASP A 183 4.09 -14.65 -0.97
C ASP A 183 2.55 -14.54 -0.99
N TYR A 184 1.94 -13.77 -0.08
CA TYR A 184 0.49 -13.77 0.15
C TYR A 184 -0.09 -12.35 0.34
N ASN A 185 -1.43 -12.26 0.26
CA ASN A 185 -2.24 -11.07 0.62
C ASN A 185 -1.86 -9.77 -0.14
N TYR A 186 -1.82 -9.83 -1.46
CA TYR A 186 -1.46 -8.72 -2.34
C TYR A 186 -2.59 -7.72 -2.60
N GLY A 187 -3.83 -8.04 -2.27
CA GLY A 187 -4.98 -7.20 -2.58
C GLY A 187 -4.90 -5.80 -1.95
N GLN A 188 -5.08 -4.73 -2.72
CA GLN A 188 -4.91 -3.36 -2.20
C GLN A 188 -5.89 -3.00 -1.06
N TYR A 189 -7.18 -3.31 -1.23
CA TYR A 189 -8.25 -2.96 -0.27
C TYR A 189 -9.01 -4.19 0.24
N PHE A 190 -9.16 -5.18 -0.64
CA PHE A 190 -9.99 -6.35 -0.41
C PHE A 190 -9.19 -7.61 -0.65
N THR A 191 -9.51 -8.65 0.10
CA THR A 191 -8.92 -9.99 -0.04
C THR A 191 -9.52 -10.78 -1.21
N LEU A 192 -10.46 -10.19 -1.95
CA LEU A 192 -11.23 -10.84 -3.02
C LEU A 192 -10.34 -11.53 -4.05
N TRP A 193 -9.33 -10.84 -4.55
CA TRP A 193 -8.42 -11.40 -5.56
C TRP A 193 -7.43 -12.39 -5.00
N ASP A 194 -6.97 -12.18 -3.77
CA ASP A 194 -6.12 -13.16 -3.09
C ASP A 194 -6.87 -14.49 -2.93
N ARG A 195 -8.18 -14.43 -2.62
CA ARG A 195 -9.02 -15.63 -2.52
C ARG A 195 -9.25 -16.30 -3.87
N ILE A 196 -9.53 -15.52 -4.91
CA ILE A 196 -9.74 -16.06 -6.27
C ILE A 196 -8.44 -16.65 -6.83
N GLY A 197 -7.30 -16.04 -6.52
CA GLY A 197 -5.96 -16.48 -6.97
C GLY A 197 -5.32 -17.55 -6.10
N GLY A 198 -5.95 -17.94 -4.97
CA GLY A 198 -5.36 -18.89 -4.02
C GLY A 198 -4.16 -18.35 -3.22
N LEU A 199 -3.95 -17.03 -3.22
CA LEU A 199 -2.89 -16.31 -2.50
C LEU A 199 -3.36 -15.76 -1.14
N PHE A 200 -4.60 -16.05 -0.74
CA PHE A 200 -5.13 -15.62 0.54
C PHE A 200 -4.66 -16.54 1.65
N GLN A 201 -4.03 -15.94 2.67
CA GLN A 201 -3.50 -16.68 3.80
C GLN A 201 -3.79 -15.92 5.10
N ASN A 202 -4.54 -16.55 6.00
CA ASN A 202 -4.91 -15.96 7.29
C ASN A 202 -3.89 -16.38 8.34
N LEU A 203 -2.76 -15.68 8.39
CA LEU A 203 -1.59 -16.15 9.11
C LEU A 203 -1.14 -15.14 10.16
N PHE A 204 -1.23 -15.49 11.43
CA PHE A 204 -0.43 -14.92 12.52
C PHE A 204 -0.74 -13.52 13.05
N SER A 205 -0.98 -12.48 12.25
CA SER A 205 -1.18 -11.12 12.81
C SER A 205 -2.40 -11.04 13.74
N PHE A 206 -3.47 -11.79 13.43
CA PHE A 206 -4.61 -11.95 14.34
C PHE A 206 -4.35 -12.88 15.54
N GLU A 207 -3.36 -13.78 15.46
CA GLU A 207 -3.04 -14.74 16.52
C GLU A 207 -1.88 -14.30 17.43
N ARG A 208 -1.25 -13.14 17.17
CA ARG A 208 -0.06 -12.62 17.90
C ARG A 208 1.09 -13.63 18.00
N LYS A 209 1.29 -14.43 16.96
CA LYS A 209 2.33 -15.46 16.91
C LYS A 209 3.43 -15.01 15.95
N GLY A 210 4.60 -14.70 16.47
CA GLY A 210 5.70 -14.17 15.65
C GLY A 210 6.21 -15.15 14.57
N PRO A 211 7.02 -14.68 13.61
CA PRO A 211 7.54 -15.46 12.47
C PRO A 211 8.31 -16.72 12.88
N LEU A 212 8.88 -16.75 14.09
CA LEU A 212 9.56 -17.93 14.63
C LEU A 212 8.61 -19.13 14.81
N SER A 213 7.36 -18.87 15.15
CA SER A 213 6.33 -19.92 15.29
C SER A 213 5.92 -20.52 13.95
N TYR A 214 5.99 -19.74 12.86
CA TYR A 214 5.80 -20.23 11.49
C TYR A 214 6.94 -21.14 11.05
N VAL A 215 8.19 -20.74 11.27
CA VAL A 215 9.36 -21.58 10.94
C VAL A 215 9.28 -22.91 11.71
N LYS A 216 8.88 -22.85 12.99
CA LYS A 216 8.62 -24.06 13.78
C LYS A 216 7.49 -24.90 13.20
N LYS A 217 6.34 -24.30 12.89
CA LYS A 217 5.18 -25.00 12.32
C LYS A 217 5.50 -25.61 10.94
N MET A 218 6.22 -24.91 10.07
CA MET A 218 6.66 -25.44 8.78
C MET A 218 7.71 -26.54 8.93
N ALA A 219 8.62 -26.42 9.90
CA ALA A 219 9.55 -27.49 10.24
C ALA A 219 8.80 -28.73 10.75
N GLU A 220 7.80 -28.53 11.62
CA GLU A 220 6.94 -29.60 12.16
C GLU A 220 6.07 -30.24 11.06
N GLU A 221 5.44 -29.45 10.18
CA GLU A 221 4.64 -29.95 9.04
C GLU A 221 5.50 -30.70 8.02
N LYS A 222 6.72 -30.24 7.77
CA LYS A 222 7.72 -30.93 6.93
C LYS A 222 8.23 -32.22 7.58
N CYS A 223 8.27 -32.29 8.91
CA CYS A 223 8.57 -33.51 9.66
C CYS A 223 7.39 -34.50 9.70
N ASN A 224 6.15 -34.00 9.57
CA ASN A 224 4.92 -34.79 9.71
C ASN A 224 4.29 -35.23 8.38
N SER A 225 4.84 -34.85 7.22
CA SER A 225 4.33 -35.27 5.90
C SER A 225 4.92 -36.62 5.47
N PRO A 226 4.11 -37.62 5.07
CA PRO A 226 4.61 -38.91 4.63
C PRO A 226 4.93 -38.87 3.14
N ALA A 227 6.19 -38.60 2.79
CA ALA A 227 6.74 -38.97 1.48
C ALA A 227 8.25 -39.24 1.58
N GLU A 228 8.53 -40.53 1.66
CA GLU A 228 9.69 -41.29 1.20
C GLU A 228 10.99 -40.59 0.75
N ASN A 229 12.07 -41.15 1.32
CA ASN A 229 13.40 -41.37 0.74
C ASN A 229 14.43 -40.24 0.81
N GLY A 230 15.22 -40.30 1.89
CA GLY A 230 16.65 -40.58 1.71
C GLY A 230 17.64 -39.46 2.04
N CYS A 231 18.30 -39.63 3.19
CA CYS A 231 19.67 -39.21 3.49
C CYS A 231 19.92 -37.79 4.11
N LYS A 232 20.12 -37.84 5.43
CA LYS A 232 21.09 -37.09 6.27
C LYS A 232 21.00 -35.56 6.34
N ASN A 233 20.47 -35.08 7.47
CA ASN A 233 21.24 -34.25 8.41
C ASN A 233 20.52 -34.17 9.77
N GLU A 234 20.78 -35.15 10.63
CA GLU A 234 20.55 -35.05 12.08
C GLU A 234 21.52 -34.01 12.66
N LYS A 235 21.05 -32.77 12.84
CA LYS A 235 21.60 -31.80 13.81
C LYS A 235 20.72 -30.54 13.87
N LEU A 236 19.45 -30.70 14.22
CA LEU A 236 18.61 -29.54 14.55
C LEU A 236 17.43 -29.86 15.48
N CYS A 237 17.61 -30.86 16.35
CA CYS A 237 16.72 -31.07 17.49
C CYS A 237 17.60 -31.15 18.74
N ASN A 238 17.46 -30.18 19.63
CA ASN A 238 18.18 -29.97 20.91
C ASN A 238 19.29 -28.93 20.84
N GLY A 239 18.87 -27.67 20.94
CA GLY A 239 19.71 -26.52 21.28
C GLY A 239 18.95 -25.63 22.24
N GLU A 240 18.99 -25.98 23.52
CA GLU A 240 18.57 -25.16 24.63
C GLU A 240 19.39 -23.85 24.60
N PHE A 241 18.75 -22.73 24.26
CA PHE A 241 19.41 -21.42 24.27
C PHE A 241 19.53 -20.94 25.73
N THR A 242 20.60 -21.40 26.39
CA THR A 242 21.06 -20.77 27.64
C THR A 242 21.51 -19.34 27.34
N LYS A 243 20.81 -18.37 27.94
CA LYS A 243 21.25 -16.97 28.02
C LYS A 243 22.55 -16.91 28.83
N THR A 244 23.58 -16.30 28.27
CA THR A 244 24.72 -15.76 29.03
C THR A 244 24.73 -14.23 28.92
N LYS A 245 25.07 -13.64 30.07
CA LYS A 245 25.02 -12.23 30.48
C LYS A 245 25.46 -11.19 29.47
#